data_AF-A0A3D1HPW7-F1
#
_entry.id   AF-A0A3D1HPW7-F1
#
_cell.length_a   1.000
_cell.length_b   1.000
_cell.length_c   1.000
_cell.angle_alpha   90.00
_cell.angle_beta   90.00
_cell.angle_gamma   90.00
#
_symmetry.space_group_name_H-M   'P 1'
#
loop_
_entity.id
_entity.type
_entity.pdbx_description
1 polymer ?
#
loop_
_entity_poly.entity_id
_entity_poly.type
_entity_poly.pdbx_seq_one_letter_code
_entity_poly.pdbx_strand_id
1 'polypeptide(L)'
;MIRCRYQHDSPMPDQNTAAISSVSARLAARVEAGSLITDPAQQSVAGALDRLLSNILTSGDRSILSRLTGRKKLQRGLYIHGGVGRGKTMLMDMFHDCLSSSKLQGGQFRLHFHDFMVLAQDTIH
;
A
#
# COMPACT_ATOMS: atom_id res chain seq x y z
N MET A 1 -22.17 8.80 19.35
CA MET A 1 -20.92 8.02 19.48
C MET A 1 -20.94 6.91 18.42
N ILE A 2 -20.68 7.26 17.14
CA ILE A 2 -20.84 6.32 16.02
C ILE A 2 -19.50 5.64 15.78
N ARG A 3 -19.36 4.40 16.25
CA ARG A 3 -18.31 3.48 15.80
C ARG A 3 -18.72 2.95 14.42
N CYS A 4 -18.33 3.65 13.36
CA CYS A 4 -18.43 3.10 12.01
C CYS A 4 -17.33 2.03 11.86
N ARG A 5 -17.69 0.76 12.08
CA ARG A 5 -16.90 -0.38 11.61
C ARG A 5 -17.10 -0.45 10.09
N TYR A 6 -16.13 0.04 9.33
CA TYR A 6 -16.10 -0.14 7.89
C TYR A 6 -15.75 -1.61 7.62
N GLN A 7 -16.75 -2.38 7.18
CA GLN A 7 -16.60 -3.79 6.82
C GLN A 7 -15.82 -3.85 5.50
N HIS A 8 -14.59 -4.33 5.54
CA HIS A 8 -13.75 -4.46 4.37
C HIS A 8 -14.08 -5.78 3.66
N ASP A 9 -15.06 -5.78 2.75
CA ASP A 9 -15.21 -6.89 1.79
C ASP A 9 -14.12 -6.75 0.73
N SER A 10 -12.91 -7.18 1.09
CA SER A 10 -11.88 -7.54 0.13
C SER A 10 -12.08 -9.00 -0.27
N PRO A 11 -11.98 -9.37 -1.56
CA PRO A 11 -11.97 -10.77 -1.96
C PRO A 11 -10.81 -11.48 -1.25
N MET A 12 -11.06 -12.72 -0.80
CA MET A 12 -10.12 -13.56 -0.06
C MET A 12 -8.71 -13.52 -0.68
N PRO A 13 -7.64 -13.28 0.11
CA PRO A 13 -6.29 -13.39 -0.39
C PRO A 13 -6.02 -14.83 -0.77
N ASP A 14 -5.57 -15.05 -2.01
CA ASP A 14 -4.98 -16.32 -2.42
C ASP A 14 -3.79 -16.63 -1.49
N GLN A 15 -3.97 -17.66 -0.67
CA GLN A 15 -3.08 -18.06 0.42
C GLN A 15 -1.69 -18.50 -0.07
N ASN A 16 -1.47 -18.60 -1.39
CA ASN A 16 -0.20 -19.05 -1.97
C ASN A 16 0.83 -17.92 -2.23
N THR A 17 0.49 -16.64 -1.97
CA THR A 17 1.42 -15.48 -2.14
C THR A 17 1.89 -14.90 -0.79
N ALA A 18 1.89 -15.70 0.27
CA ALA A 18 2.18 -15.24 1.64
C ALA A 18 3.66 -14.92 1.92
N ALA A 19 4.59 -15.32 1.05
CA ALA A 19 6.04 -15.17 1.30
C ALA A 19 6.70 -13.97 0.58
N ILE A 20 6.02 -13.34 -0.38
CA ILE A 20 6.64 -12.29 -1.20
C ILE A 20 6.33 -10.91 -0.59
N SER A 21 7.34 -10.35 0.08
CA SER A 21 7.27 -9.07 0.79
C SER A 21 7.46 -7.84 -0.09
N SER A 22 7.52 -7.98 -1.42
CA SER A 22 7.74 -6.87 -2.35
C SER A 22 6.73 -6.85 -3.51
N VAL A 23 6.36 -5.65 -3.92
CA VAL A 23 5.46 -5.37 -5.04
C VAL A 23 6.11 -5.79 -6.35
N SER A 24 7.40 -5.49 -6.55
CA SER A 24 8.09 -5.86 -7.79
C SER A 24 8.17 -7.37 -7.99
N ALA A 25 8.37 -8.15 -6.92
CA ALA A 25 8.42 -9.61 -7.04
C ALA A 25 7.02 -10.20 -7.30
N ARG A 26 5.96 -9.64 -6.70
CA ARG A 26 4.57 -10.03 -7.02
C ARG A 26 4.20 -9.71 -8.47
N LEU A 27 4.63 -8.55 -8.97
CA LEU A 27 4.44 -8.19 -10.38
C LEU A 27 5.20 -9.17 -11.31
N ALA A 28 6.46 -9.46 -11.00
CA ALA A 28 7.27 -10.41 -11.77
C ALA A 28 6.66 -11.81 -11.80
N ALA A 29 6.18 -12.32 -10.66
CA ALA A 29 5.52 -13.62 -10.58
C ALA A 29 4.27 -13.69 -11.46
N ARG A 30 3.49 -12.60 -11.56
CA ARG A 30 2.32 -12.54 -12.45
C ARG A 30 2.68 -12.49 -13.93
N VAL A 31 3.80 -11.86 -14.27
CA VAL A 31 4.34 -11.87 -15.64
C VAL A 31 4.83 -13.28 -16.00
N GLU A 32 5.56 -13.94 -15.10
CA GLU A 32 6.04 -15.31 -15.29
C GLU A 32 4.88 -16.32 -15.41
N ALA A 33 3.80 -16.14 -14.64
CA ALA A 33 2.58 -16.93 -14.75
C ALA A 33 1.77 -16.65 -16.04
N GLY A 34 2.22 -15.75 -16.91
CA GLY A 34 1.53 -15.39 -18.16
C GLY A 34 0.24 -14.57 -17.98
N SER A 35 -0.07 -14.17 -16.74
CA SER A 35 -1.27 -13.37 -16.44
C SER A 35 -1.13 -11.89 -16.79
N LEU A 36 0.11 -11.41 -16.99
CA LEU A 36 0.43 -10.03 -17.32
C LEU A 36 1.52 -9.97 -18.39
N ILE A 37 1.47 -8.92 -19.21
CA ILE A 37 2.54 -8.55 -20.14
C ILE A 37 3.50 -7.62 -19.43
N THR A 38 4.79 -7.78 -19.70
CA THR A 38 5.83 -6.89 -19.17
C THR A 38 5.60 -5.43 -19.59
N ASP A 39 5.59 -4.52 -18.62
CA ASP A 39 5.48 -3.08 -18.82
C ASP A 39 6.56 -2.36 -17.99
N PRO A 40 7.54 -1.69 -18.64
CA PRO A 40 8.59 -0.95 -17.93
C PRO A 40 8.05 0.12 -16.97
N ALA A 41 6.91 0.74 -17.29
CA ALA A 41 6.31 1.74 -16.41
C ALA A 41 5.77 1.10 -15.13
N GLN A 42 5.16 -0.08 -15.22
CA GLN A 42 4.68 -0.81 -14.04
C GLN A 42 5.84 -1.26 -13.16
N GLN A 43 6.95 -1.72 -13.75
CA GLN A 43 8.16 -2.11 -13.02
C GLN A 43 8.77 -0.92 -12.26
N SER A 44 8.85 0.26 -12.90
CA SER A 44 9.34 1.48 -12.25
C SER A 44 8.49 1.88 -11.04
N VAL A 45 7.16 1.83 -11.19
CA VAL A 45 6.22 2.12 -10.10
C VAL A 45 6.33 1.08 -8.98
N ALA A 46 6.44 -0.21 -9.32
CA ALA A 46 6.62 -1.28 -8.33
C ALA A 46 7.91 -1.09 -7.51
N GLY A 47 9.01 -0.72 -8.16
CA GLY A 47 10.27 -0.42 -7.48
C GLY A 47 10.18 0.81 -6.57
N ALA A 48 9.42 1.84 -6.96
CA ALA A 48 9.14 2.98 -6.09
C ALA A 48 8.30 2.59 -4.87
N LEU A 49 7.29 1.74 -5.05
CA LEU A 49 6.45 1.21 -3.97
C LEU A 49 7.27 0.34 -3.01
N ASP A 50 8.21 -0.46 -3.50
CA ASP A 50 9.10 -1.26 -2.64
C ASP A 50 9.99 -0.39 -1.74
N ARG A 51 10.52 0.71 -2.29
CA ARG A 51 11.28 1.69 -1.49
C ARG A 51 10.40 2.32 -0.42
N LEU A 52 9.17 2.71 -0.77
CA LEU A 52 8.22 3.26 0.19
C LEU A 52 7.87 2.24 1.28
N LEU A 53 7.62 0.98 0.89
CA LEU A 53 7.36 -0.11 1.82
C LEU A 53 8.51 -0.27 2.81
N SER A 54 9.74 -0.41 2.30
CA SER A 54 10.95 -0.52 3.15
C SER A 54 11.08 0.66 4.13
N ASN A 55 10.87 1.89 3.65
CA ASN A 55 10.90 3.08 4.50
C ASN A 55 9.83 3.06 5.59
N ILE A 56 8.61 2.60 5.27
CA ILE A 56 7.50 2.48 6.24
C ILE A 56 7.84 1.45 7.32
N LEU A 57 8.35 0.28 6.92
CA LEU A 57 8.65 -0.82 7.84
C LEU A 57 9.83 -0.50 8.76
N THR A 58 10.90 0.09 8.22
CA THR A 58 12.09 0.49 8.99
C THR A 58 11.83 1.69 9.90
N SER A 59 10.88 2.56 9.56
CA SER A 59 10.48 3.69 10.42
C SER A 59 9.81 3.26 11.73
N GLY A 60 9.42 1.99 11.87
CA GLY A 60 8.87 1.41 13.10
C GLY A 60 9.93 1.11 14.17
N ASP A 61 11.20 0.92 13.78
CA ASP A 61 12.31 0.61 14.67
C ASP A 61 12.84 1.89 15.34
N ARG A 62 12.13 2.30 16.38
CA ARG A 62 12.48 3.48 17.17
C ARG A 62 13.74 3.22 17.99
N SER A 63 14.87 3.76 17.55
CA SER A 63 16.00 4.04 18.43
C SER A 63 15.54 4.89 19.63
N ILE A 64 15.97 4.54 20.84
CA ILE A 64 15.59 5.20 22.10
C ILE A 64 15.83 6.73 22.03
N LEU A 65 16.85 7.17 21.28
CA LEU A 65 17.13 8.60 21.04
C LEU A 65 16.06 9.33 20.22
N SER A 66 15.38 8.65 19.29
CA SER A 66 14.29 9.25 18.50
C SER A 66 13.05 9.52 19.36
N ARG A 67 12.86 8.79 20.46
CA ARG A 67 11.77 9.05 21.42
C ARG A 67 12.00 10.32 22.22
N LEU A 68 13.26 10.69 22.48
CA LEU A 68 13.62 11.87 23.27
C LEU A 68 13.46 13.18 22.47
N THR A 69 13.65 13.15 21.16
CA THR A 69 13.55 14.33 20.29
C THR A 69 12.15 14.58 19.73
N GLY A 70 11.21 13.64 19.92
CA GLY A 70 9.80 13.77 19.51
C GLY A 70 9.54 13.92 18.01
N ARG A 71 10.57 14.06 17.17
CA ARG A 71 10.44 14.26 15.72
C ARG A 71 10.31 12.93 14.99
N LYS A 72 9.07 12.58 14.64
CA LYS A 72 8.79 11.51 13.68
C LYS A 72 9.18 11.98 12.28
N LYS A 73 10.14 11.32 11.62
CA LYS A 73 10.43 11.58 10.20
C LYS A 73 9.22 11.10 9.38
N LEU A 74 8.44 12.05 8.87
CA LEU A 74 7.30 11.75 8.02
C LEU A 74 7.80 11.21 6.68
N GLN A 75 7.36 10.01 6.31
CA GLN A 75 7.62 9.45 4.99
C GLN A 75 6.65 10.07 3.99
N ARG A 76 7.16 10.56 2.87
CA ARG A 76 6.31 11.08 1.79
C ARG A 76 5.61 9.91 1.08
N GLY A 77 4.33 10.10 0.75
CA GLY A 77 3.57 9.13 -0.04
C GLY A 77 3.93 9.18 -1.53
N LEU A 78 3.37 8.23 -2.29
CA LEU A 78 3.47 8.16 -3.75
C LEU A 78 2.10 8.42 -4.39
N TYR A 79 2.09 9.19 -5.47
CA TYR A 79 0.91 9.42 -6.29
C TYR A 79 1.09 8.74 -7.64
N ILE A 80 0.26 7.72 -7.92
CA ILE A 80 0.33 6.95 -9.17
C ILE A 80 -0.74 7.49 -10.13
N HIS A 81 -0.30 7.95 -11.30
CA HIS A 81 -1.18 8.43 -12.37
C HIS A 81 -0.84 7.74 -13.69
N GLY A 82 -1.76 7.81 -14.66
CA GLY A 82 -1.60 7.19 -15.98
C GLY A 82 -2.93 6.80 -16.60
N GLY A 83 -2.90 6.31 -17.85
CA GLY A 83 -4.08 5.96 -18.62
C GLY A 83 -5.00 4.91 -17.96
N VAL A 84 -6.24 4.84 -18.43
CA VAL A 84 -7.22 3.83 -18.02
C VAL A 84 -6.71 2.43 -18.42
N GLY A 85 -6.96 1.42 -17.59
CA GLY A 85 -6.55 0.04 -17.89
C GLY A 85 -5.06 -0.28 -17.68
N ARG A 86 -4.22 0.69 -17.27
CA ARG A 86 -2.77 0.48 -17.07
C ARG A 86 -2.38 -0.23 -15.76
N GLY A 87 -3.33 -0.78 -15.01
CA GLY A 87 -3.05 -1.58 -13.81
C GLY A 87 -2.68 -0.78 -12.55
N LYS A 88 -3.03 0.52 -12.46
CA LYS A 88 -2.77 1.33 -11.26
C LYS A 88 -3.38 0.74 -9.98
N THR A 89 -4.65 0.33 -10.06
CA THR A 89 -5.36 -0.30 -8.94
C THR A 89 -4.68 -1.60 -8.52
N MET A 90 -4.30 -2.44 -9.49
CA MET A 90 -3.60 -3.70 -9.27
C MET A 90 -2.27 -3.50 -8.54
N LEU A 91 -1.46 -2.50 -8.93
CA LEU A 91 -0.21 -2.18 -8.23
C LEU A 91 -0.47 -1.73 -6.78
N MET A 92 -1.54 -0.96 -6.55
CA MET A 92 -1.94 -0.57 -5.19
C MET A 92 -2.46 -1.76 -4.37
N ASP A 93 -3.16 -2.72 -4.99
CA ASP A 93 -3.60 -3.95 -4.33
C ASP A 93 -2.40 -4.77 -3.85
N MET A 94 -1.42 -4.99 -4.74
CA MET A 94 -0.18 -5.69 -4.41
C MET A 94 0.57 -5.01 -3.25
N PHE A 95 0.67 -3.68 -3.27
CA PHE A 95 1.29 -2.92 -2.20
C PHE A 95 0.54 -3.05 -0.88
N HIS A 96 -0.79 -2.97 -0.90
CA HIS A 96 -1.62 -3.14 0.28
C HIS A 96 -1.50 -4.55 0.88
N ASP A 97 -1.41 -5.58 0.05
CA ASP A 97 -1.19 -6.95 0.52
C ASP A 97 0.18 -7.10 1.18
N CYS A 98 1.23 -6.52 0.57
CA CYS A 98 2.57 -6.50 1.17
C CYS A 98 2.54 -5.78 2.54
N LEU A 99 1.81 -4.67 2.67
CA LEU A 99 1.61 -4.00 3.96
C LEU A 99 0.84 -4.88 4.95
N SER A 100 -0.22 -5.57 4.52
CA SER A 100 -1.02 -6.44 5.38
C SER A 100 -0.20 -7.60 5.96
N SER A 101 0.73 -8.13 5.14
CA SER A 101 1.65 -9.19 5.57
C SER A 101 2.70 -8.70 6.57
N SER A 102 2.96 -7.39 6.59
CA SER A 102 3.87 -6.76 7.54
C SER A 102 3.10 -6.34 8.79
N LYS A 103 3.58 -6.69 9.99
CA LYS A 103 2.90 -6.35 11.27
C LYS A 103 3.01 -4.85 11.59
N LEU A 104 2.34 -4.01 10.80
CA LEU A 104 2.40 -2.55 10.92
C LEU A 104 1.65 -2.07 12.17
N GLN A 105 2.35 -1.42 13.10
CA GLN A 105 1.77 -0.99 14.40
C GLN A 105 0.68 0.09 14.29
N GLY A 106 0.57 0.80 13.15
CA GLY A 106 -0.38 1.89 12.94
C GLY A 106 -1.68 1.51 12.21
N GLY A 107 -1.81 0.25 11.78
CA GLY A 107 -2.87 -0.18 10.89
C GLY A 107 -2.75 0.40 9.47
N GLN A 108 -3.61 -0.08 8.57
CA GLN A 108 -3.72 0.40 7.20
C GLN A 108 -5.20 0.64 6.88
N PHE A 109 -5.48 1.68 6.10
CA PHE A 109 -6.81 1.94 5.59
C PHE A 109 -6.71 2.31 4.12
N ARG A 110 -7.72 1.92 3.37
CA ARG A 110 -7.84 2.18 1.94
C ARG A 110 -9.16 2.89 1.71
N LEU A 111 -9.12 3.97 0.93
CA LEU A 111 -10.30 4.73 0.52
C LEU A 111 -10.34 4.82 -0.99
N HIS A 112 -11.51 4.59 -1.57
CA HIS A 112 -11.74 5.04 -2.93
C HIS A 112 -11.89 6.57 -2.93
N PHE A 113 -11.54 7.21 -4.05
CA PHE A 113 -11.53 8.67 -4.11
C PHE A 113 -12.91 9.27 -3.79
N HIS A 114 -13.99 8.64 -4.24
CA HIS A 114 -15.35 9.09 -3.92
C HIS A 114 -15.63 9.02 -2.41
N ASP A 115 -15.34 7.88 -1.77
CA ASP A 115 -15.50 7.71 -0.32
C ASP A 115 -14.65 8.71 0.46
N PHE A 116 -13.44 9.00 -0.03
CA PHE A 116 -12.58 10.03 0.55
C PHE A 116 -13.23 11.42 0.47
N MET A 117 -13.83 11.78 -0.67
CA MET A 117 -14.49 13.08 -0.81
C MET A 117 -15.69 13.21 0.13
N VAL A 118 -16.50 12.16 0.27
CA VAL A 118 -17.62 12.12 1.22
C VAL A 118 -17.10 12.26 2.66
N LEU A 119 -16.11 11.46 3.04
CA LEU A 119 -15.49 11.52 4.37
C LEU A 119 -14.94 12.91 4.69
N ALA A 120 -14.26 13.54 3.73
CA ALA A 120 -13.69 14.88 3.91
C ALA A 120 -14.78 15.94 4.12
N GLN A 121 -15.87 15.86 3.34
CA GLN A 121 -17.02 16.75 3.48
C GLN A 121 -17.68 16.59 4.86
N ASP A 122 -17.94 15.35 5.28
CA ASP A 122 -18.57 15.02 6.55
C ASP A 122 -17.71 15.41 7.77
N THR A 123 -16.39 15.50 7.61
CA THR A 123 -15.48 15.88 8.70
C THR A 123 -15.44 17.41 8.92
N ILE A 124 -15.82 18.20 7.92
CA ILE A 124 -15.80 19.67 7.97
C ILE A 124 -17.11 20.24 8.53
N HIS A 125 -18.20 19.47 8.48
CA HIS A 125 -19.51 19.82 9.04
C HIS A 125 -19.72 19.25 10.45
#